data_AF-A0A183S9A2-F1
#
_entry.id   AF-A0A183S9A2-F1
#
_cell.length_a   1.000
_cell.length_b   1.000
_cell.length_c   1.000
_cell.angle_alpha   90.00
_cell.angle_beta   90.00
_cell.angle_gamma   90.00
#
_symmetry.space_group_name_H-M   'P 1'
#
loop_
_entity.id
_entity.type
_entity.pdbx_description
1 polymer ?
#
loop_
_entity_poly.entity_id
_entity_poly.type
_entity_poly.pdbx_seq_one_letter_code
_entity_poly.pdbx_strand_id
1 'polypeptide(L)'
;LLEAFGNAKTVRNNNSSRFGKFIEISFTKAGAVCGGSIEHYILEKSRLVGQAPGERNFHFFYQMFAGASEQLRKRLGLTNPADFRVIRMLCMHRRIIYSLSKQIALGSMEIS
;
A
#
# COMPACT_ATOMS: atom_id res chain seq x y z
N LEU A 1 -1.64 -7.85 5.25
CA LEU A 1 -1.95 -6.62 6.02
C LEU A 1 -0.91 -5.51 5.84
N LEU A 2 0.36 -5.71 6.22
CA LEU A 2 1.43 -4.69 6.09
C LEU A 2 1.62 -4.16 4.66
N GLU A 3 1.37 -4.99 3.66
CA GLU A 3 1.46 -4.62 2.25
C GLU A 3 0.54 -3.46 1.87
N ALA A 4 -0.70 -3.43 2.37
CA ALA A 4 -1.62 -2.33 2.07
C ALA A 4 -1.16 -0.99 2.67
N PHE A 5 -0.54 -1.04 3.85
CA PHE A 5 -0.01 0.14 4.54
C PHE A 5 1.35 0.59 4.02
N GLY A 6 2.12 -0.32 3.43
CA GLY A 6 3.50 -0.08 2.99
C GLY A 6 3.67 0.05 1.48
N ASN A 7 2.71 -0.38 0.67
CA ASN A 7 2.83 -0.38 -0.79
C ASN A 7 1.92 0.64 -1.46
N ALA A 8 2.40 1.15 -2.60
CA ALA A 8 1.68 2.10 -3.44
C ALA A 8 1.91 1.80 -4.93
N LYS A 9 1.02 2.34 -5.78
CA LYS A 9 1.22 2.33 -7.24
C LYS A 9 2.17 3.46 -7.63
N THR A 10 3.25 3.11 -8.32
CA THR A 10 4.12 4.03 -9.05
C THR A 10 3.90 3.87 -10.55
N VAL A 11 4.58 4.68 -11.36
CA VAL A 11 4.54 4.55 -12.83
C VAL A 11 5.12 3.21 -13.29
N ARG A 12 6.13 2.68 -12.59
CA ARG A 12 6.87 1.48 -12.99
C ARG A 12 6.39 0.20 -12.32
N ASN A 13 5.75 0.30 -11.16
CA ASN A 13 5.30 -0.86 -10.38
C ASN A 13 3.96 -0.57 -9.70
N ASN A 14 2.97 -1.41 -9.96
CA ASN A 14 1.63 -1.25 -9.39
C ASN A 14 1.54 -1.52 -7.87
N ASN A 15 2.54 -2.20 -7.32
CA ASN A 15 2.60 -2.65 -5.93
C ASN A 15 4.02 -2.45 -5.37
N SER A 16 4.53 -1.21 -5.46
CA SER A 16 5.87 -0.86 -4.98
C SER A 16 5.85 -0.74 -3.46
N SER A 17 6.67 -1.51 -2.75
CA SER A 17 6.98 -1.23 -1.34
C SER A 17 7.64 0.14 -1.21
N ARG A 18 7.11 0.95 -0.30
CA ARG A 18 7.56 2.32 0.03
C ARG A 18 8.06 2.39 1.47
N PHE A 19 8.51 1.27 1.99
CA PHE A 19 9.25 1.16 3.23
C PHE A 19 10.63 0.61 2.89
N GLY A 20 11.67 1.17 3.50
CA GLY A 20 13.01 0.60 3.40
C GLY A 20 13.08 -0.74 4.12
N LYS A 21 13.85 -1.66 3.55
CA LYS A 21 14.28 -2.89 4.23
C LYS A 21 15.79 -2.79 4.38
N PHE A 22 16.25 -2.75 5.62
CA PHE A 22 17.65 -2.97 5.93
C PHE A 22 17.85 -4.47 6.10
N ILE A 23 18.79 -5.05 5.36
CA ILE A 23 19.11 -6.47 5.42
C ILE A 23 20.56 -6.56 5.87
N GLU A 24 20.76 -7.10 7.06
CA GLU A 24 22.08 -7.45 7.57
C GLU A 24 22.35 -8.92 7.24
N ILE A 25 23.53 -9.20 6.70
CA ILE A 25 24.01 -10.57 6.45
C ILE A 25 25.36 -10.71 7.15
N SER A 26 25.44 -11.64 8.08
CA SER A 26 26.67 -11.94 8.82
C SER A 26 27.42 -13.08 8.14
N PHE A 27 28.73 -12.90 7.97
CA PHE A 27 29.62 -13.89 7.35
C PHE A 27 30.66 -14.38 8.36
N THR A 28 31.03 -15.65 8.25
CA THR A 28 32.20 -16.21 8.92
C THR A 28 33.49 -15.68 8.27
N LYS A 29 34.62 -15.84 8.96
CA LYS A 29 35.94 -15.53 8.38
C LYS A 29 36.26 -16.30 7.09
N ALA A 30 35.60 -17.44 6.87
CA ALA A 30 35.71 -18.24 5.65
C ALA A 30 34.72 -17.83 4.54
N GLY A 31 33.93 -16.77 4.75
CA GLY A 31 32.97 -16.26 3.77
C GLY A 31 31.62 -16.98 3.73
N ALA A 32 31.38 -17.96 4.62
CA ALA A 32 30.07 -18.61 4.72
C ALA A 32 29.07 -17.74 5.51
N VAL A 33 27.80 -17.71 5.10
CA VAL A 33 26.73 -17.01 5.83
C VAL A 33 26.50 -17.69 7.18
N CYS A 34 26.59 -16.93 8.28
CA CYS A 34 26.35 -17.42 9.63
C CYS A 34 25.14 -16.79 10.33
N GLY A 35 24.53 -15.76 9.73
CA GLY A 35 23.34 -15.13 10.28
C GLY A 35 22.84 -13.99 9.39
N GLY A 36 21.71 -13.43 9.78
CA GLY A 36 21.19 -12.21 9.17
C GLY A 36 19.95 -11.71 9.88
N SER A 37 19.70 -10.41 9.75
CA SER A 37 18.53 -9.72 10.28
C SER A 37 17.88 -8.89 9.18
N ILE A 38 16.55 -8.77 9.22
CA ILE A 38 15.80 -7.89 8.31
C ILE A 38 15.06 -6.89 9.18
N GLU A 39 15.39 -5.62 9.04
CA GLU A 39 14.76 -4.55 9.78
C GLU A 39 14.03 -3.61 8.81
N HIS A 40 12.76 -3.32 9.09
CA HIS A 40 11.93 -2.44 8.28
C HIS A 40 12.14 -0.99 8.71
N TYR A 41 12.91 -0.23 7.94
CA TYR A 41 13.21 1.17 8.26
C TYR A 41 12.65 2.11 7.21
N ILE A 42 11.93 3.11 7.72
CA ILE A 42 11.53 4.32 7.00
C ILE A 42 10.41 4.05 5.99
N LEU A 43 9.19 4.37 6.44
CA LEU A 43 8.06 4.61 5.54
C LEU A 43 8.28 5.94 4.79
N GLU A 44 8.00 5.97 3.50
CA GLU A 44 8.02 7.19 2.68
C GLU A 44 6.89 8.17 3.09
N LYS A 45 7.09 8.88 4.21
CA LYS A 45 6.10 9.81 4.80
C LYS A 45 5.66 10.91 3.82
N SER A 46 6.54 11.35 2.91
CA SER A 46 6.24 12.38 1.91
C SER A 46 5.07 12.00 0.99
N ARG A 47 4.85 10.70 0.73
CA ARG A 47 3.74 10.23 -0.11
C ARG A 47 2.35 10.54 0.48
N LEU A 48 2.27 10.73 1.80
CA LEU A 48 1.02 11.12 2.47
C LEU A 48 0.57 12.52 2.04
N VAL A 49 1.51 13.43 1.83
CA VAL A 49 1.23 14.85 1.55
C VAL A 49 1.17 15.16 0.05
N GLY A 50 1.83 14.36 -0.80
CA GLY A 50 1.80 14.53 -2.24
C GLY A 50 2.17 13.27 -3.01
N GLN A 51 1.62 13.13 -4.22
CA GLN A 51 1.92 12.03 -5.14
C GLN A 51 2.44 12.60 -6.44
N ALA A 52 3.45 11.96 -7.03
CA ALA A 52 3.92 12.33 -8.36
C ALA A 52 2.84 12.04 -9.42
N PRO A 53 2.81 12.77 -10.55
CA PRO A 53 1.86 12.51 -11.63
C PRO A 53 1.89 11.04 -12.07
N GLY A 54 0.71 10.41 -12.16
CA GLY A 54 0.56 9.00 -12.53
C GLY A 54 0.75 7.99 -11.39
N GLU A 55 1.14 8.45 -10.20
CA GLU A 55 1.26 7.62 -9.00
C GLU A 55 0.01 7.70 -8.10
N ARG A 56 -0.10 6.74 -7.17
CA ARG A 56 -1.15 6.72 -6.13
C ARG A 56 -0.52 6.75 -4.74
N ASN A 57 -1.35 7.04 -3.75
CA ASN A 57 -0.99 6.89 -2.35
C ASN A 57 -1.01 5.40 -1.93
N PHE A 58 -0.74 5.12 -0.66
CA PHE A 58 -0.79 3.77 -0.09
C PHE A 58 -2.12 3.08 -0.36
N HIS A 59 -2.08 1.78 -0.65
CA HIS A 59 -3.27 1.00 -1.00
C HIS A 59 -4.32 1.00 0.12
N PHE A 60 -3.89 1.10 1.38
CA PHE A 60 -4.76 1.17 2.55
C PHE A 60 -5.83 2.26 2.42
N PHE A 61 -5.49 3.46 1.93
CA PHE A 61 -6.48 4.54 1.78
C PHE A 61 -7.59 4.14 0.80
N TYR A 62 -7.24 3.55 -0.34
CA TYR A 62 -8.23 3.13 -1.33
C TYR A 62 -9.09 1.96 -0.83
N GLN A 63 -8.47 1.00 -0.13
CA GLN A 63 -9.16 -0.13 0.48
C GLN A 63 -10.12 0.31 1.59
N MET A 64 -9.71 1.28 2.42
CA MET A 64 -10.56 1.86 3.47
C MET A 64 -11.81 2.49 2.87
N PHE A 65 -11.69 3.30 1.82
CA PHE A 65 -12.86 3.89 1.18
C PHE A 65 -13.71 2.85 0.42
N ALA A 66 -13.11 1.87 -0.23
CA ALA A 66 -13.85 0.85 -0.98
C ALA A 66 -14.56 -0.18 -0.08
N GLY A 67 -13.94 -0.56 1.05
CA GLY A 67 -14.39 -1.65 1.92
C GLY A 67 -15.05 -1.23 3.23
N ALA A 68 -15.05 0.05 3.60
CA ALA A 68 -15.69 0.49 4.84
C ALA A 68 -17.23 0.37 4.75
N SER A 69 -17.83 -0.27 5.75
CA SER A 69 -19.29 -0.31 5.94
C SER A 69 -19.86 1.11 6.14
N GLU A 70 -21.16 1.29 5.91
CA GLU A 70 -21.80 2.60 6.10
C GLU A 70 -21.64 3.13 7.54
N GLN A 71 -21.75 2.24 8.52
CA GLN A 71 -21.50 2.56 9.94
C GLN A 71 -20.07 3.04 10.17
N LEU A 72 -19.08 2.34 9.60
CA LEU A 72 -17.67 2.71 9.72
C LEU A 72 -17.37 4.01 8.98
N ARG A 73 -17.96 4.24 7.81
CA ARG A 73 -17.84 5.49 7.06
C ARG A 73 -18.39 6.67 7.85
N LYS A 74 -19.58 6.55 8.45
CA LYS A 74 -20.15 7.59 9.32
C LYS A 74 -19.27 7.85 10.53
N ARG A 75 -18.80 6.80 11.21
CA ARG A 75 -17.93 6.90 12.39
C ARG A 75 -16.59 7.59 12.09
N LEU A 76 -16.00 7.30 10.93
CA LEU A 76 -14.71 7.86 10.50
C LEU A 76 -14.84 9.16 9.69
N GLY A 77 -16.06 9.65 9.47
CA GLY A 77 -16.31 10.84 8.65
C GLY A 77 -15.88 10.68 7.19
N LEU A 78 -15.91 9.47 6.63
CA LEU A 78 -15.53 9.20 5.24
C LEU A 78 -16.65 9.69 4.30
N THR A 79 -16.54 10.94 3.85
CA THR A 79 -17.43 11.57 2.85
C THR A 79 -17.02 11.20 1.42
N ASN A 80 -17.08 12.12 0.46
CA ASN A 80 -16.65 11.86 -0.90
C ASN A 80 -15.12 11.67 -0.94
N PRO A 81 -14.58 10.57 -1.50
CA PRO A 81 -13.13 10.37 -1.63
C PRO A 81 -12.38 11.55 -2.29
N ALA A 82 -13.06 12.31 -3.16
CA ALA A 82 -12.50 13.50 -3.82
C ALA A 82 -12.20 14.67 -2.86
N ASP A 83 -12.80 14.67 -1.67
CA ASP A 83 -12.58 15.67 -0.62
C ASP A 83 -11.25 15.44 0.11
N PHE A 84 -10.74 14.19 0.07
CA PHE A 84 -9.56 13.79 0.82
C PHE A 84 -8.30 13.87 -0.02
N ARG A 85 -7.38 14.78 0.34
CA ARG A 85 -6.07 14.94 -0.33
C ARG A 85 -5.30 13.63 -0.49
N VAL A 86 -5.42 12.72 0.47
CA VAL A 86 -4.75 11.40 0.44
C VAL A 86 -5.20 10.50 -0.72
N ILE A 87 -6.38 10.74 -1.30
CA ILE A 87 -6.93 10.00 -2.45
C ILE A 87 -7.13 10.92 -3.67
N ARG A 88 -6.92 12.23 -3.50
CA ARG A 88 -7.19 13.26 -4.50
C ARG A 88 -6.12 13.28 -5.60
N MET A 89 -6.31 12.45 -6.63
CA MET A 89 -5.77 12.71 -7.98
C MET A 89 -6.57 11.94 -9.03
N LEU A 90 -7.32 12.68 -9.86
CA LEU A 90 -7.64 12.51 -11.30
C LEU A 90 -7.91 11.12 -11.93
N CYS A 91 -7.93 10.04 -11.16
CA CYS A 91 -8.05 8.68 -11.67
C CYS A 91 -8.93 7.81 -10.75
N MET A 92 -10.10 8.33 -10.35
CA MET A 92 -11.24 7.46 -10.04
C MET A 92 -11.89 7.04 -11.36
N HIS A 93 -11.13 6.42 -12.28
CA HIS A 93 -11.75 5.75 -13.41
C HIS A 93 -12.46 4.52 -12.83
N ARG A 94 -13.78 4.38 -13.03
CA ARG A 94 -14.63 3.32 -12.46
C ARG A 94 -14.01 1.91 -12.55
N ARG A 95 -13.15 1.64 -13.55
CA ARG A 95 -12.38 0.40 -13.72
C ARG A 95 -11.45 0.03 -12.54
N ILE A 96 -10.92 1.00 -11.79
CA ILE A 96 -9.95 0.74 -10.70
C ILE A 96 -10.64 0.15 -9.46
N ILE A 97 -11.88 0.58 -9.15
CA ILE A 97 -12.66 -0.02 -8.06
C ILE A 97 -12.92 -1.50 -8.38
N TYR A 98 -13.38 -1.80 -9.61
CA TYR A 98 -13.63 -3.18 -10.05
C TYR A 98 -12.37 -4.05 -10.08
N SER A 99 -11.22 -3.51 -10.50
CA SER A 99 -9.95 -4.23 -10.51
C SER A 99 -9.46 -4.53 -9.09
N LEU A 100 -9.56 -3.58 -8.16
CA LEU A 100 -9.15 -3.77 -6.77
C LEU A 100 -10.10 -4.72 -6.03
N SER A 101 -11.41 -4.62 -6.27
CA SER A 101 -12.37 -5.57 -5.70
C SER A 101 -12.17 -6.99 -6.25
N LYS A 102 -11.78 -7.15 -7.53
CA LYS A 102 -11.39 -8.46 -8.08
C LYS A 102 -10.11 -9.00 -7.45
N GLN A 103 -9.12 -8.14 -7.21
CA GLN A 103 -7.83 -8.55 -6.64
C GLN A 103 -7.94 -8.90 -5.14
N ILE A 104 -8.84 -8.24 -4.41
CA ILE A 104 -9.22 -8.60 -3.03
C ILE A 104 -10.00 -9.93 -3.00
N ALA A 105 -10.93 -10.13 -3.94
CA ALA A 105 -11.70 -11.37 -4.04
C ALA A 105 -10.81 -12.58 -4.42
N LEU A 106 -9.87 -12.41 -5.35
CA LEU A 106 -8.95 -13.47 -5.77
C LEU A 106 -7.91 -13.80 -4.69
N GLY A 107 -7.42 -12.82 -3.93
CA GLY A 107 -6.51 -13.06 -2.80
C GLY A 107 -7.16 -13.77 -1.60
N SER A 108 -8.48 -13.98 -1.62
CA SER A 108 -9.23 -14.72 -0.60
C SER A 108 -9.49 -16.19 -0.98
N MET A 109 -9.14 -16.61 -2.22
CA MET A 109 -9.37 -17.97 -2.74
C MET A 109 -8.12 -18.87 -2.77
N GLU A 110 -6.94 -18.38 -2.37
CA GLU A 110 -5.72 -19.22 -2.27
C GLU A 110 -5.38 -19.65 -0.84
N ILE A 111 -6.32 -19.52 0.11
CA ILE A 111 -6.21 -20.09 1.45
C ILE A 111 -7.52 -20.82 1.78
N SER A 112 -7.72 -21.99 1.16
CA SER A 112 -8.63 -23.04 1.61
C SER A 112 -8.15 -24.37 1.05
#